data_AF-A0A838GAQ0-F1
#
_entry.id   AF-A0A838GAQ0-F1
#
_cell.length_a   1.000
_cell.length_b   1.000
_cell.length_c   1.000
_cell.angle_alpha   90.00
_cell.angle_beta   90.00
_cell.angle_gamma   90.00
#
_symmetry.space_group_name_H-M   'P 1'
#
loop_
_entity.id
_entity.type
_entity.pdbx_description
1 polymer ?
#
loop_
_entity_poly.entity_id
_entity_poly.type
_entity_poly.pdbx_seq_one_letter_code
_entity_poly.pdbx_strand_id
1 'polypeptide(L)'
;MVDREVLTELRSLVVRGDGGGLVTALSRGPWPSDSLQLIADGLLVAVGSGVDASADVARECVARLRERDWDGDRELAEILEGALGTGPTPLLRPLAVDLEELAMILEGDPVNGGGRIDLTTGEIWPQSALDYAEEIGEED
;
A
#
# COMPACT_ATOMS: atom_id res chain seq x y z
N MET A 1 25.31 -10.43 0.42
CA MET A 1 25.51 -9.68 -0.85
C MET A 1 24.46 -10.06 -1.89
N VAL A 2 24.09 -11.35 -2.03
CA VAL A 2 23.01 -11.85 -2.91
C VAL A 2 21.65 -11.16 -2.68
N ASP A 3 21.30 -10.88 -1.42
CA ASP A 3 19.97 -10.36 -1.06
C ASP A 3 19.65 -8.97 -1.63
N ARG A 4 20.66 -8.10 -1.76
CA ARG A 4 20.49 -6.74 -2.30
C ARG A 4 20.28 -6.72 -3.81
N GLU A 5 20.93 -7.63 -4.53
CA GLU A 5 20.77 -7.78 -5.97
C GLU A 5 19.37 -8.29 -6.30
N VAL A 6 18.90 -9.31 -5.58
CA VAL A 6 17.52 -9.84 -5.70
C VAL A 6 16.51 -8.74 -5.39
N LEU A 7 16.67 -7.99 -4.30
CA LEU A 7 15.77 -6.88 -3.98
C LEU A 7 15.76 -5.79 -5.07
N THR A 8 16.91 -5.49 -5.66
CA THR A 8 17.01 -4.50 -6.74
C THR A 8 16.30 -4.97 -7.99
N GLU A 9 16.43 -6.25 -8.33
CA GLU A 9 15.70 -6.88 -9.45
C GLU A 9 14.19 -6.82 -9.21
N LEU A 10 13.70 -7.25 -8.04
CA LEU A 10 12.28 -7.21 -7.68
C LEU A 10 11.73 -5.78 -7.76
N ARG A 11 12.44 -4.79 -7.21
CA ARG A 11 12.04 -3.38 -7.31
C ARG A 11 11.94 -2.92 -8.75
N SER A 12 12.92 -3.26 -9.59
CA SER A 12 12.88 -2.90 -11.01
C SER A 12 11.68 -3.52 -11.73
N LEU A 13 11.32 -4.76 -11.41
CA LEU A 13 10.18 -5.44 -12.00
C LEU A 13 8.85 -4.78 -11.59
N VAL A 14 8.68 -4.47 -10.30
CA VAL A 14 7.49 -3.79 -9.77
C VAL A 14 7.32 -2.39 -10.38
N VAL A 15 8.39 -1.58 -10.39
CA VAL A 15 8.36 -0.22 -10.97
C VAL A 15 7.98 -0.21 -12.45
N ARG A 16 8.36 -1.26 -13.19
CA ARG A 16 8.03 -1.40 -14.62
C ARG A 16 6.66 -2.03 -14.87
N GLY A 17 5.99 -2.53 -13.84
CA GLY A 17 4.77 -3.33 -13.97
C GLY A 17 4.99 -4.68 -14.67
N ASP A 18 6.21 -5.24 -14.64
CA ASP A 18 6.53 -6.51 -15.27
C ASP A 18 6.11 -7.70 -14.38
N GLY A 19 4.81 -7.99 -14.38
CA GLY A 19 4.24 -9.09 -13.59
C GLY A 19 4.74 -10.47 -14.01
N GLY A 20 5.02 -10.68 -15.31
CA GLY A 20 5.56 -11.96 -15.81
C GLY A 20 7.00 -12.19 -15.35
N GLY A 21 7.83 -11.15 -15.42
CA GLY A 21 9.18 -11.16 -14.88
C GLY A 21 9.19 -11.37 -13.37
N LEU A 22 8.26 -10.72 -12.64
CA LEU A 22 8.10 -10.91 -11.19
C LEU A 22 7.77 -12.37 -10.83
N VAL A 23 6.74 -12.96 -11.43
CA VAL A 23 6.36 -14.37 -11.19
C VAL A 23 7.52 -15.32 -11.51
N THR A 24 8.24 -15.04 -12.61
CA THR A 24 9.41 -15.82 -12.99
C THR A 24 10.54 -15.72 -11.97
N ALA A 25 10.82 -14.52 -11.47
CA ALA A 25 11.86 -14.30 -10.47
C ALA A 25 11.55 -15.01 -9.15
N LEU A 26 10.30 -14.93 -8.68
CA LEU A 26 9.82 -15.56 -7.45
C LEU A 26 9.80 -17.10 -7.52
N SER A 27 9.76 -17.67 -8.72
CA SER A 27 9.80 -19.12 -8.93
C SER A 27 11.22 -19.71 -8.90
N ARG A 28 12.27 -18.89 -8.95
CA ARG A 28 13.67 -19.36 -9.08
C ARG A 28 14.33 -19.71 -7.76
N GLY A 29 13.78 -19.29 -6.63
CA GLY A 29 14.45 -19.44 -5.35
C GLY A 29 13.66 -18.87 -4.18
N PRO A 30 14.25 -18.90 -2.97
CA PRO A 30 13.61 -18.37 -1.78
C PRO A 30 13.36 -16.87 -1.91
N TRP A 31 12.23 -16.41 -1.39
CA TRP A 31 11.90 -14.99 -1.36
C TRP A 31 12.67 -14.30 -0.23
N PRO A 32 13.11 -13.04 -0.43
CA PRO A 32 13.66 -12.25 0.66
C PRO A 32 12.59 -12.02 1.75
N SER A 33 12.91 -12.29 3.01
CA SER A 33 11.98 -12.22 4.14
C SER A 33 11.36 -10.82 4.33
N ASP A 34 12.14 -9.80 4.03
CA ASP A 34 11.80 -8.40 4.31
C ASP A 34 11.15 -7.71 3.10
N SER A 35 10.69 -8.49 2.12
CA SER A 35 10.19 -7.98 0.83
C SER A 35 8.75 -8.39 0.50
N LEU A 36 8.04 -9.04 1.43
CA LEU A 36 6.66 -9.48 1.17
C LEU A 36 5.72 -8.36 0.74
N GLN A 37 5.87 -7.15 1.30
CA GLN A 37 5.04 -6.00 0.91
C GLN A 37 5.31 -5.55 -0.54
N LEU A 38 6.59 -5.46 -0.95
CA LEU A 38 6.97 -5.17 -2.33
C LEU A 38 6.48 -6.25 -3.30
N ILE A 39 6.61 -7.52 -2.90
CA ILE A 39 6.19 -8.67 -3.70
C ILE A 39 4.67 -8.66 -3.90
N ALA A 40 3.90 -8.45 -2.83
CA ALA A 40 2.45 -8.39 -2.87
C ALA A 40 1.96 -7.24 -3.77
N ASP A 41 2.57 -6.05 -3.70
CA ASP A 41 2.24 -4.91 -4.57
C ASP A 41 2.39 -5.27 -6.06
N GLY A 42 3.51 -5.88 -6.44
CA GLY A 42 3.69 -6.37 -7.80
C GLY A 42 2.73 -7.50 -8.20
N LEU A 43 2.39 -8.40 -7.26
CA LEU A 43 1.44 -9.49 -7.49
C LEU A 43 0.01 -8.99 -7.67
N LEU A 44 -0.39 -7.90 -7.03
CA LEU A 44 -1.69 -7.27 -7.28
C LEU A 44 -1.83 -6.84 -8.75
N VAL A 45 -0.78 -6.24 -9.31
CA VAL A 45 -0.73 -5.88 -10.74
C VAL A 45 -0.74 -7.13 -11.63
N ALA A 46 0.05 -8.14 -11.28
CA ALA A 46 0.15 -9.38 -12.06
C ALA A 46 -1.17 -10.17 -12.10
N VAL A 47 -1.84 -10.32 -10.96
CA VAL A 47 -3.16 -10.96 -10.84
C VAL A 47 -4.21 -10.16 -11.59
N GLY A 48 -4.26 -8.84 -11.39
CA GLY A 48 -5.19 -7.96 -12.11
C GLY A 48 -5.02 -7.97 -13.63
N SER A 49 -3.80 -8.24 -14.11
CA SER A 49 -3.47 -8.36 -15.54
C SER A 49 -3.61 -9.78 -16.10
N GLY A 50 -3.97 -10.77 -15.27
CA GLY A 50 -4.14 -12.16 -15.70
C GLY A 50 -2.84 -12.87 -16.09
N VAL A 51 -1.71 -12.51 -15.47
CA VAL A 51 -0.42 -13.16 -15.74
C VAL A 51 -0.47 -14.63 -15.32
N ASP A 52 0.06 -15.52 -16.16
CA ASP A 52 0.12 -16.96 -15.87
C ASP A 52 0.85 -17.25 -14.55
N ALA A 53 0.33 -18.21 -13.79
CA ALA A 53 0.81 -18.60 -12.45
C ALA A 53 0.79 -17.51 -11.36
N SER A 54 0.39 -16.27 -11.67
CA SER A 54 0.32 -15.19 -10.68
C SER A 54 -0.60 -15.51 -9.50
N ALA A 55 -1.72 -16.19 -9.75
CA ALA A 55 -2.67 -16.54 -8.71
C ALA A 55 -2.09 -17.54 -7.69
N ASP A 56 -1.23 -18.47 -8.13
CA ASP A 56 -0.60 -19.45 -7.24
C ASP A 56 0.47 -18.79 -6.37
N VAL A 57 1.30 -17.94 -6.97
CA VAL A 57 2.31 -17.15 -6.25
C VAL A 57 1.66 -16.16 -5.28
N ALA A 58 0.54 -15.54 -5.65
CA ALA A 58 -0.22 -14.67 -4.77
C ALA A 58 -0.79 -15.41 -3.56
N ARG A 59 -1.30 -16.65 -3.72
CA ARG A 59 -1.75 -17.47 -2.57
C ARG A 59 -0.61 -17.82 -1.62
N GLU A 60 0.58 -18.12 -2.14
CA GLU A 60 1.77 -18.30 -1.30
C GLU A 60 2.13 -17.01 -0.55
N CYS A 61 2.03 -15.85 -1.21
CA CYS A 61 2.30 -14.56 -0.60
C CYS A 61 1.32 -14.26 0.54
N VAL A 62 0.03 -14.50 0.35
CA VAL A 62 -1.00 -14.41 1.41
C VAL A 62 -0.60 -15.27 2.61
N ALA A 63 -0.26 -16.54 2.41
CA ALA A 63 0.11 -17.43 3.50
C ALA A 63 1.32 -16.89 4.30
N ARG A 64 2.35 -16.40 3.61
CA ARG A 64 3.55 -15.83 4.25
C ARG A 64 3.27 -14.52 4.99
N LEU A 65 2.41 -13.64 4.44
CA LEU A 65 1.98 -12.41 5.11
C LEU A 65 1.23 -12.73 6.41
N ARG A 66 0.30 -13.69 6.37
CA ARG A 66 -0.47 -14.14 7.54
C ARG A 66 0.42 -14.81 8.60
N GLU A 67 1.46 -15.54 8.18
CA GLU A 67 2.42 -16.16 9.10
C GLU A 67 3.33 -15.12 9.76
N ARG A 68 3.76 -14.09 9.01
CA ARG A 68 4.66 -13.04 9.50
C ARG A 68 3.96 -12.06 10.44
N ASP A 69 2.71 -11.69 10.13
CA ASP A 69 1.83 -10.85 10.95
C ASP A 69 2.45 -9.52 11.40
N TRP A 70 3.14 -8.82 10.49
CA TRP A 70 3.61 -7.46 10.75
C TRP A 70 2.52 -6.43 10.49
N ASP A 71 2.73 -5.21 10.98
CA ASP A 71 1.85 -4.08 10.67
C ASP A 71 1.68 -3.91 9.15
N GLY A 72 0.43 -3.91 8.71
CA GLY A 72 0.04 -3.85 7.30
C GLY A 72 -0.08 -5.21 6.58
N ASP A 73 0.41 -6.31 7.15
CA ASP A 73 0.37 -7.63 6.48
C ASP A 73 -1.05 -8.18 6.38
N ARG A 74 -1.87 -7.96 7.42
CA ARG A 74 -3.28 -8.36 7.43
C ARG A 74 -4.07 -7.62 6.35
N GLU A 75 -3.91 -6.30 6.28
CA GLU A 75 -4.55 -5.45 5.27
C GLU A 75 -4.11 -5.86 3.86
N LEU A 76 -2.81 -6.07 3.65
CA LEU A 76 -2.26 -6.44 2.34
C LEU A 76 -2.69 -7.85 1.90
N ALA A 77 -2.77 -8.80 2.82
CA ALA A 77 -3.29 -10.13 2.57
C ALA A 77 -4.77 -10.08 2.15
N GLU A 78 -5.59 -9.27 2.82
CA GLU A 78 -7.01 -9.08 2.47
C GLU A 78 -7.19 -8.46 1.07
N ILE A 79 -6.37 -7.46 0.71
CA ILE A 79 -6.38 -6.86 -0.63
C ILE A 79 -6.03 -7.94 -1.69
N LEU A 80 -5.01 -8.77 -1.43
CA LEU A 80 -4.58 -9.80 -2.36
C LEU A 80 -5.60 -10.95 -2.47
N GLU A 81 -6.21 -11.37 -1.37
CA GLU A 81 -7.34 -12.32 -1.35
C GLU A 81 -8.56 -11.77 -2.12
N GLY A 82 -8.83 -10.48 -2.01
CA GLY A 82 -9.86 -9.78 -2.79
C GLY A 82 -9.55 -9.80 -4.29
N ALA A 83 -8.29 -9.57 -4.69
CA ALA A 83 -7.85 -9.66 -6.09
C ALA A 83 -7.94 -11.10 -6.65
N LEU A 84 -7.75 -12.10 -5.79
CA LEU A 84 -7.91 -13.52 -6.11
C LEU A 84 -9.36 -13.99 -6.13
N GLY A 85 -10.31 -13.16 -5.68
CA GLY A 85 -11.72 -13.54 -5.53
C GLY A 85 -11.99 -14.56 -4.42
N THR A 86 -11.05 -14.72 -3.49
CA THR A 86 -11.17 -15.65 -2.34
C THR A 86 -11.51 -14.96 -1.03
N GLY A 87 -11.41 -13.62 -1.00
CA GLY A 87 -11.76 -12.78 0.13
C GLY A 87 -12.67 -11.62 -0.28
N PRO A 88 -13.14 -10.82 0.69
CA PRO A 88 -13.89 -9.62 0.39
C PRO A 88 -13.01 -8.64 -0.38
N THR A 89 -13.51 -8.11 -1.50
CA THR A 89 -12.83 -7.01 -2.18
C THR A 89 -12.96 -5.74 -1.34
N PRO A 90 -11.86 -5.11 -0.90
CA PRO A 90 -11.93 -3.86 -0.16
C PRO A 90 -12.60 -2.78 -1.01
N LEU A 91 -13.65 -2.15 -0.49
CA LEU A 91 -14.39 -1.07 -1.16
C LEU A 91 -13.67 0.28 -0.95
N LEU A 92 -12.38 0.32 -1.29
CA LEU A 92 -11.59 1.56 -1.23
C LEU A 92 -11.92 2.43 -2.43
N ARG A 93 -12.15 3.72 -2.18
CA ARG A 93 -12.30 4.73 -3.24
C ARG A 93 -11.03 5.58 -3.27
N PRO A 94 -10.42 5.81 -4.45
CA PRO A 94 -9.31 6.76 -4.56
C PRO A 94 -9.72 8.14 -4.04
N LEU A 95 -8.88 8.75 -3.22
CA LEU A 95 -9.05 10.11 -2.72
C LEU A 95 -7.91 10.97 -3.26
N ALA A 96 -8.26 12.02 -4.01
CA ALA A 96 -7.27 12.93 -4.59
C ALA A 96 -6.82 13.92 -3.51
N VAL A 97 -5.70 13.62 -2.85
CA VAL A 97 -5.10 14.45 -1.81
C VAL A 97 -3.88 15.17 -2.39
N ASP A 98 -3.72 16.46 -2.08
CA ASP A 98 -2.48 17.19 -2.37
C ASP A 98 -1.38 16.74 -1.42
N LEU A 99 -0.40 16.00 -1.94
CA LEU A 99 0.69 15.44 -1.13
C LEU A 99 1.68 16.50 -0.64
N GLU A 100 1.82 17.63 -1.35
CA GLU A 100 2.68 18.73 -0.92
C GLU A 100 2.07 19.44 0.28
N GLU A 101 0.76 19.72 0.22
CA GLU A 101 0.01 20.28 1.34
C GLU A 101 -0.03 19.32 2.55
N LEU A 102 -0.25 18.03 2.32
CA LEU A 102 -0.24 17.03 3.38
C LEU A 102 1.13 16.96 4.07
N ALA A 103 2.21 16.97 3.29
CA ALA A 103 3.56 16.96 3.82
C ALA A 103 3.85 18.23 4.65
N MET A 104 3.46 19.41 4.16
CA MET A 104 3.64 20.67 4.92
C MET A 104 2.96 20.65 6.29
N ILE A 105 1.77 20.03 6.39
CA ILE A 105 1.02 19.93 7.65
C ILE A 105 1.62 18.89 8.59
N LEU A 106 2.07 17.75 8.07
CA LEU A 106 2.68 16.67 8.87
C LEU A 106 4.10 17.02 9.34
N GLU A 107 4.88 17.72 8.52
CA GLU A 107 6.26 18.13 8.81
C GLU A 107 6.37 19.51 9.45
N GLY A 108 5.23 20.21 9.60
CA GLY A 108 5.14 21.57 10.11
C GLY A 108 5.36 21.72 11.62
N ASP A 109 4.70 22.71 12.23
CA ASP A 109 4.84 23.05 13.65
C ASP A 109 4.46 21.85 14.56
N PRO A 110 5.35 21.33 15.41
CA PRO A 110 5.04 20.24 16.34
C PRO A 110 3.92 20.55 17.34
N VAL A 111 3.63 21.84 17.57
CA VAL A 111 2.61 22.30 18.54
C VAL A 111 1.22 22.36 17.90
N ASN A 112 1.14 22.73 16.61
CA ASN A 112 -0.10 22.84 15.84
C ASN A 112 -0.19 21.80 14.71
N GLY A 113 0.60 20.73 14.82
CA GLY A 113 0.72 19.69 13.80
C GLY A 113 -0.54 18.84 13.71
N GLY A 114 -0.81 18.33 12.51
CA GLY A 114 -1.98 17.50 12.25
C GLY A 114 -3.15 18.27 11.64
N GLY A 115 -4.33 17.64 11.64
CA GLY A 115 -5.48 18.13 10.91
C GLY A 115 -6.46 17.01 10.58
N ARG A 116 -7.33 17.26 9.59
CA ARG A 116 -8.28 16.28 9.04
C ARG A 116 -8.21 16.29 7.52
N ILE A 117 -8.61 15.17 6.91
CA ILE A 117 -8.81 15.07 5.47
C ILE A 117 -10.29 14.85 5.24
N ASP A 118 -10.90 15.65 4.39
CA ASP A 118 -12.27 15.39 3.92
C ASP A 118 -12.24 14.17 2.98
N LEU A 119 -12.91 13.09 3.39
CA LEU A 119 -12.94 11.83 2.66
C LEU A 119 -13.77 11.88 1.37
N THR A 120 -14.46 12.99 1.11
CA THR A 120 -15.24 13.24 -0.11
C THR A 120 -14.42 14.02 -1.13
N THR A 121 -13.74 15.08 -0.70
CA THR A 121 -13.06 16.03 -1.59
C THR A 121 -11.55 15.79 -1.66
N GLY A 122 -10.95 15.22 -0.61
CA GLY A 122 -9.51 15.09 -0.44
C GLY A 122 -8.83 16.35 0.09
N GLU A 123 -9.62 17.39 0.41
CA GLU A 123 -9.13 18.63 1.01
C GLU A 123 -8.53 18.38 2.39
N ILE A 124 -7.43 19.06 2.69
CA ILE A 124 -6.72 18.93 3.95
C ILE A 124 -7.02 20.15 4.81
N TRP A 125 -7.51 19.90 6.01
CA TRP A 125 -7.89 20.90 6.98
C TRP A 125 -6.83 20.93 8.09
N PRO A 126 -5.97 21.95 8.16
CA PRO A 126 -4.96 22.04 9.22
C PRO A 126 -5.62 22.20 10.59
N GLN A 127 -4.98 21.70 11.64
CA GLN A 127 -5.51 21.75 13.00
C GLN A 127 -5.89 23.19 13.42
N SER A 128 -5.10 24.19 13.04
CA SER A 128 -5.37 25.60 13.35
C SER A 128 -6.67 26.14 12.76
N ALA A 129 -7.12 25.63 11.61
CA ALA A 129 -8.41 26.02 11.03
C ALA A 129 -9.59 25.45 11.85
N LEU A 130 -9.42 24.25 12.40
CA LEU A 130 -10.40 23.60 13.27
C LEU A 130 -10.48 24.32 14.62
N ASP A 131 -9.33 24.62 15.22
CA ASP A 131 -9.26 25.33 16.50
C ASP A 131 -9.89 26.73 16.39
N TYR A 132 -9.65 27.43 15.27
CA TYR A 132 -10.27 28.73 15.01
C TYR A 132 -11.80 28.63 14.88
N ALA A 133 -12.32 27.61 14.20
CA ALA A 133 -13.76 27.37 14.06
C ALA A 133 -14.44 27.11 15.43
N GLU A 134 -13.78 26.34 16.31
CA GLU A 134 -14.24 26.11 17.68
C GLU A 134 -14.25 27.41 18.51
N GLU A 135 -13.20 28.24 18.39
CA GLU A 135 -13.11 29.53 19.09
C GLU A 135 -14.19 30.54 18.68
N ILE A 136 -14.65 30.53 17.43
CA ILE A 136 -15.69 31.44 16.92
C ILE A 136 -17.11 30.87 17.05
N GLY A 137 -17.27 29.63 17.53
CA GLY A 137 -18.56 28.99 17.74
C GLY A 137 -19.28 28.54 16.46
N GLU A 138 -18.52 28.31 15.39
CA GLU A 138 -19.02 27.74 14.13
C GLU A 138 -18.70 26.23 14.11
N GLU A 139 -19.42 25.45 14.93
CA GLU A 139 -19.47 23.98 14.78
C GLU A 139 -20.66 23.61 13.89
N ASP A 140 -20.40 22.95 12.75
CA ASP A 140 -21.40 22.20 11.97
C ASP A 140 -21.05 20.69 11.99
#